data_AF-A0A369M419-F1
#
_entry.id   AF-A0A369M419-F1
#
_cell.length_a   1.000
_cell.length_b   1.000
_cell.length_c   1.000
_cell.angle_alpha   90.00
_cell.angle_beta   90.00
_cell.angle_gamma   90.00
#
_symmetry.space_group_name_H-M   'P 1'
#
loop_
_entity.id
_entity.type
_entity.pdbx_description
1 polymer ?
#
loop_
_entity_poly.entity_id
_entity_poly.type
_entity_poly.pdbx_seq_one_letter_code
_entity_poly.pdbx_strand_id
1 'polypeptide(L)'
;MFKRKEVEEMRDTVYYKDGDEITFGSVQNALAAQASEARLPMAFRMDHIKEGALMGDTTPCLVVFHPEHPTDYYNMLITIGRQGAYALVSVYAAGKSKQMGKFNRSTVGKSMIEDVLAGKASGVDLAIGVIGGLSGSFGKNKSKHQEEQFYYQLCMEIFDQVLS
;
A
#
# COMPACT_ATOMS: atom_id res chain seq x y z
N MET A 1 8.13 -9.77 11.67
CA MET A 1 9.26 -10.09 10.79
C MET A 1 8.78 -10.84 9.56
N PHE A 2 9.03 -10.28 8.38
CA PHE A 2 8.70 -10.85 7.07
C PHE A 2 9.90 -11.60 6.49
N LYS A 3 9.70 -12.46 5.49
CA LYS A 3 10.80 -13.15 4.78
C LYS A 3 10.90 -12.64 3.35
N ARG A 4 12.09 -12.35 2.85
CA ARG A 4 12.31 -11.83 1.49
C ARG A 4 11.60 -12.62 0.38
N LYS A 5 11.54 -13.95 0.49
CA LYS A 5 10.87 -14.83 -0.48
C LYS A 5 9.33 -14.74 -0.47
N GLU A 6 8.75 -14.14 0.56
CA GLU A 6 7.31 -14.00 0.78
C GLU A 6 6.84 -12.55 0.52
N VAL A 7 7.71 -11.68 -0.01
CA VAL A 7 7.38 -10.29 -0.31
C VAL A 7 7.66 -9.99 -1.78
N GLU A 8 6.71 -9.36 -2.44
CA GLU A 8 6.72 -9.06 -3.88
C GLU A 8 6.89 -7.55 -4.09
N GLU A 9 7.63 -7.14 -5.13
CA GLU A 9 7.76 -5.72 -5.45
C GLU A 9 6.42 -5.16 -5.94
N MET A 10 5.98 -4.06 -5.33
CA MET A 10 4.66 -3.48 -5.59
C MET A 10 4.73 -2.29 -6.55
N ARG A 11 5.86 -1.58 -6.57
CA ARG A 11 6.16 -0.47 -7.49
C ARG A 11 7.66 -0.29 -7.62
N ASP A 12 8.06 0.43 -8.66
CA ASP A 12 9.45 0.79 -8.91
C ASP A 12 10.06 1.56 -7.72
N THR A 13 11.34 1.30 -7.48
CA THR A 13 12.14 1.97 -6.46
C THR A 13 12.36 3.44 -6.83
N VAL A 14 12.19 4.34 -5.86
CA VAL A 14 12.40 5.79 -6.02
C VAL A 14 13.76 6.18 -5.46
N TYR A 15 14.44 7.10 -6.16
CA TYR A 15 15.79 7.54 -5.81
C TYR A 15 15.77 9.03 -5.44
N TYR A 16 16.13 9.33 -4.19
CA TYR A 16 16.29 10.70 -3.71
C TYR A 16 17.75 11.05 -3.67
N LYS A 17 18.14 12.12 -4.37
CA LYS A 17 19.44 12.76 -4.19
C LYS A 17 19.43 13.56 -2.89
N ASP A 18 20.53 13.54 -2.15
CA ASP A 18 20.66 14.20 -0.84
C ASP A 18 19.64 13.63 0.18
N GLY A 19 19.51 12.30 0.20
CA GLY A 19 18.44 11.57 0.88
C GLY A 19 18.59 11.44 2.40
N ASP A 20 19.38 12.29 3.06
CA ASP A 20 19.62 12.18 4.50
C ASP A 20 18.34 12.39 5.33
N GLU A 21 17.46 13.28 4.87
CA GLU A 21 16.16 13.56 5.47
C GLU A 21 15.09 12.49 5.15
N ILE A 22 15.38 11.57 4.21
CA ILE A 22 14.49 10.45 3.89
C ILE A 22 14.67 9.35 4.93
N THR A 23 13.80 9.38 5.94
CA THR A 23 13.80 8.47 7.09
C THR A 23 12.43 7.78 7.17
N PHE A 24 12.34 6.69 7.93
CA PHE A 24 11.04 6.05 8.15
C PHE A 24 10.04 7.01 8.83
N GLY A 25 10.52 7.90 9.71
CA GLY A 25 9.69 8.91 10.36
C GLY A 25 9.14 9.95 9.38
N SER A 26 9.98 10.49 8.49
CA SER A 26 9.52 11.47 7.49
C SER A 26 8.55 10.84 6.48
N VAL A 27 8.83 9.63 6.00
CA VAL A 27 7.93 8.88 5.12
C VAL A 27 6.60 8.57 5.82
N GLN A 28 6.63 8.05 7.05
CA GLN A 28 5.41 7.77 7.81
C GLN A 28 4.55 9.02 7.99
N ASN A 29 5.16 10.14 8.38
CA ASN A 29 4.43 11.39 8.60
C ASN A 29 3.77 11.91 7.32
N ALA A 30 4.49 11.88 6.19
CA ALA A 30 3.96 12.31 4.90
C ALA A 30 2.81 11.42 4.42
N LEU A 31 2.95 10.09 4.54
CA LEU A 31 1.90 9.14 4.22
C LEU A 31 0.67 9.30 5.13
N ALA A 32 0.88 9.47 6.43
CA ALA A 32 -0.20 9.66 7.40
C ALA A 32 -0.97 10.96 7.13
N ALA A 33 -0.28 12.04 6.77
CA ALA A 33 -0.91 13.32 6.42
C ALA A 33 -1.84 13.16 5.20
N GLN A 34 -1.33 12.58 4.11
CA GLN A 34 -2.11 12.34 2.88
C GLN A 34 -3.25 11.36 3.09
N ALA A 35 -3.02 10.26 3.82
CA ALA A 35 -4.08 9.31 4.15
C ALA A 35 -5.17 9.94 5.02
N SER A 36 -4.82 10.79 5.99
CA SER A 36 -5.81 11.50 6.82
C SER A 36 -6.63 12.50 6.01
N GLU A 37 -6.01 13.21 5.07
CA GLU A 37 -6.70 14.15 4.18
C GLU A 37 -7.71 13.43 3.29
N ALA A 38 -7.28 12.32 2.69
CA ALA A 38 -8.11 11.42 1.89
C ALA A 38 -9.11 10.57 2.70
N ARG A 39 -9.08 10.66 4.04
CA ARG A 39 -9.88 9.82 4.96
C ARG A 39 -9.71 8.33 4.71
N LEU A 40 -8.50 7.91 4.31
CA LEU A 40 -8.14 6.52 4.07
C LEU A 40 -7.59 5.89 5.36
N PRO A 41 -8.15 4.78 5.85
CA PRO A 41 -7.66 4.13 7.06
C PRO A 41 -6.29 3.48 6.80
N MET A 42 -5.23 4.07 7.34
CA MET A 42 -3.86 3.60 7.18
C MET A 42 -3.15 3.61 8.54
N ALA A 43 -2.58 2.47 8.93
CA ALA A 43 -1.82 2.31 10.16
C ALA A 43 -0.38 1.85 9.89
N PHE A 44 0.50 2.14 10.84
CA PHE A 44 1.93 2.00 10.67
C PHE A 44 2.57 1.25 11.84
N ARG A 45 3.61 0.47 11.54
CA ARG A 45 4.50 -0.10 12.55
C ARG A 45 5.87 -0.39 11.95
N MET A 46 6.92 -0.36 12.77
CA MET A 46 8.25 -0.82 12.35
C MET A 46 8.35 -2.34 12.43
N ASP A 47 9.05 -2.94 11.47
CA ASP A 47 9.40 -4.37 11.46
C ASP A 47 10.69 -4.57 10.64
N HIS A 48 11.04 -5.83 10.36
CA HIS A 48 12.17 -6.21 9.54
C HIS A 48 11.80 -7.27 8.49
N ILE A 49 12.48 -7.20 7.34
CA ILE A 49 12.51 -8.24 6.32
C ILE A 49 13.78 -9.06 6.53
N LYS A 50 13.62 -10.37 6.76
CA LYS A 50 14.74 -11.30 6.90
C LYS A 50 15.25 -11.73 5.53
N GLU A 51 16.52 -11.47 5.27
CA GLU A 51 17.23 -11.85 4.05
C GLU A 51 17.89 -13.24 4.23
N GLY A 52 17.33 -14.31 3.65
CA GLY A 52 17.95 -15.64 3.68
C GLY A 52 17.63 -16.54 4.90
N ALA A 53 18.25 -17.73 4.95
CA ALA A 53 17.75 -18.87 5.74
C ALA A 53 18.43 -19.09 7.11
N LEU A 54 19.75 -18.93 7.27
CA LEU A 54 20.46 -19.41 8.47
C LEU A 54 21.13 -18.33 9.35
N MET A 55 21.57 -17.20 8.80
CA MET A 55 22.11 -16.04 9.54
C MET A 55 21.88 -14.78 8.70
N GLY A 56 20.62 -14.57 8.33
CA GLY A 56 20.24 -13.55 7.38
C GLY A 56 20.36 -12.14 7.94
N ASP A 57 20.96 -11.23 7.16
CA ASP A 57 20.83 -9.79 7.40
C ASP A 57 19.33 -9.43 7.47
N THR A 58 19.00 -8.46 8.31
CA THR A 58 17.63 -7.96 8.44
C THR A 58 17.58 -6.55 7.91
N THR A 59 16.69 -6.32 6.95
CA THR A 59 16.41 -4.99 6.42
C THR A 59 15.26 -4.38 7.21
N PRO A 60 15.44 -3.23 7.89
CA PRO A 60 14.35 -2.56 8.56
C PRO A 60 13.30 -2.10 7.54
N CYS A 61 12.02 -2.19 7.91
CA CYS A 61 10.93 -1.72 7.08
C CYS A 61 9.85 -1.02 7.90
N LEU A 62 9.22 -0.03 7.27
CA LEU A 62 7.96 0.54 7.73
C LEU A 62 6.82 -0.27 7.13
N VAL A 63 6.02 -0.89 7.99
CA VAL A 63 4.84 -1.66 7.60
C VAL A 63 3.64 -0.74 7.59
N VAL A 64 3.00 -0.65 6.45
CA VAL A 64 1.73 0.05 6.22
C VAL A 64 0.63 -1.01 6.08
N PHE A 65 -0.44 -0.88 6.88
CA PHE A 65 -1.51 -1.88 6.92
C PHE A 65 -2.89 -1.24 7.17
N HIS A 66 -3.94 -1.96 6.78
CA HIS A 66 -5.32 -1.55 7.06
C HIS A 66 -5.66 -1.86 8.53
N PRO A 67 -6.03 -0.86 9.37
CA PRO A 67 -6.26 -1.08 10.81
C PRO A 67 -7.40 -2.06 11.12
N GLU A 68 -8.47 -2.07 10.31
CA GLU A 68 -9.60 -2.98 10.51
C GLU A 68 -9.42 -4.36 9.83
N HIS A 69 -8.43 -4.50 8.94
CA HIS A 69 -8.13 -5.74 8.21
C HIS A 69 -6.65 -6.14 8.30
N PRO A 70 -6.06 -6.19 9.52
CA PRO A 70 -4.61 -6.35 9.69
C PRO A 70 -4.08 -7.73 9.27
N THR A 71 -4.96 -8.74 9.17
CA THR A 71 -4.61 -10.11 8.79
C THR A 71 -5.20 -10.55 7.45
N ASP A 72 -6.24 -9.86 6.98
CA ASP A 72 -6.97 -10.23 5.77
C ASP A 72 -6.42 -9.51 4.54
N TYR A 73 -5.89 -8.29 4.71
CA TYR A 73 -5.25 -7.52 3.64
C TYR A 73 -3.73 -7.70 3.68
N TYR A 74 -3.08 -7.46 2.54
CA TYR A 74 -1.63 -7.36 2.41
C TYR A 74 -1.11 -6.18 3.22
N ASN A 75 0.06 -6.39 3.80
CA ASN A 75 0.87 -5.32 4.34
C ASN A 75 1.76 -4.78 3.23
N MET A 76 1.86 -3.45 3.14
CA MET A 76 2.83 -2.80 2.27
C MET A 76 4.07 -2.47 3.09
N LEU A 77 5.23 -2.93 2.65
CA LEU A 77 6.51 -2.79 3.36
C LEU A 77 7.36 -1.78 2.63
N ILE A 78 7.68 -0.68 3.28
CA ILE A 78 8.57 0.35 2.75
C ILE A 78 9.96 0.12 3.33
N THR A 79 10.97 0.03 2.48
CA THR A 79 12.39 -0.05 2.88
C THR A 79 13.14 1.17 2.38
N ILE A 80 14.11 1.63 3.17
CA ILE A 80 14.99 2.73 2.81
C ILE A 80 16.42 2.20 2.76
N GLY A 81 16.97 2.04 1.55
CA GLY A 81 18.39 1.78 1.32
C GLY A 81 19.18 3.08 1.20
N ARG A 82 20.46 3.05 1.53
CA ARG A 82 21.37 4.19 1.37
C ARG A 82 22.57 3.80 0.51
N GLN A 83 22.88 4.62 -0.49
CA GLN A 83 24.06 4.43 -1.33
C GLN A 83 24.71 5.79 -1.62
N GLY A 84 25.82 6.09 -0.94
CA GLY A 84 26.40 7.43 -0.96
C GLY A 84 25.40 8.47 -0.45
N ALA A 85 25.23 9.57 -1.19
CA ALA A 85 24.26 10.62 -0.88
C ALA A 85 22.81 10.27 -1.30
N TYR A 86 22.57 9.08 -1.86
CA TYR A 86 21.24 8.68 -2.33
C TYR A 86 20.49 7.87 -1.27
N ALA A 87 19.19 8.13 -1.15
CA ALA A 87 18.24 7.25 -0.50
C ALA A 87 17.40 6.53 -1.56
N LEU A 88 17.27 5.21 -1.41
CA LEU A 88 16.50 4.33 -2.27
C LEU A 88 15.27 3.87 -1.49
N VAL A 89 14.08 4.27 -1.92
CA VAL A 89 12.83 3.88 -1.27
C VAL A 89 12.11 2.86 -2.13
N SER A 90 11.98 1.64 -1.60
CA SER A 90 11.30 0.52 -2.28
C SER A 90 10.05 0.14 -1.50
N VAL A 91 9.02 -0.31 -2.23
CA VAL A 91 7.74 -0.74 -1.64
C VAL A 91 7.43 -2.16 -2.07
N TYR A 92 7.21 -3.03 -1.09
CA TYR A 92 6.86 -4.43 -1.28
C TYR A 92 5.47 -4.73 -0.74
N ALA A 93 4.81 -5.77 -1.26
CA ALA A 93 3.61 -6.35 -0.69
C ALA A 93 3.95 -7.66 0.04
N ALA A 94 3.38 -7.88 1.22
CA ALA A 94 3.62 -9.08 2.03
C ALA A 94 2.38 -9.53 2.80
N GLY A 95 2.18 -10.85 2.92
CA GLY A 95 1.06 -11.43 3.66
C GLY A 95 0.26 -12.43 2.83
N LYS A 96 -0.87 -12.88 3.36
CA LYS A 96 -1.78 -13.82 2.68
C LYS A 96 -3.16 -13.17 2.58
N SER A 97 -3.44 -12.44 1.49
CA SER A 97 -4.83 -12.33 1.06
C SER A 97 -5.28 -13.71 0.59
N LYS A 98 -6.42 -14.22 1.10
CA LYS A 98 -6.95 -15.57 0.78
C LYS A 98 -7.38 -15.72 -0.70
N GLN A 99 -7.11 -14.71 -1.51
CA GLN A 99 -7.86 -14.35 -2.68
C GLN A 99 -6.89 -13.92 -3.81
N MET A 100 -5.82 -14.71 -3.99
CA MET A 100 -4.80 -14.50 -5.01
C MET A 100 -5.38 -14.48 -6.43
N GLY A 101 -5.14 -13.38 -7.11
CA GLY A 101 -5.29 -13.27 -8.56
C GLY A 101 -4.62 -12.03 -9.11
N LYS A 102 -3.34 -11.78 -8.78
CA LYS A 102 -2.52 -10.62 -9.18
C LYS A 102 -3.13 -9.27 -8.77
N PHE A 103 -2.40 -8.46 -8.01
CA PHE A 103 -2.74 -7.03 -7.90
C PHE A 103 -2.76 -6.46 -9.32
N ASN A 104 -3.94 -6.12 -9.82
CA ASN A 104 -4.13 -5.62 -11.16
C ASN A 104 -4.51 -4.15 -11.02
N ARG A 105 -3.53 -3.26 -11.20
CA ARG A 105 -3.66 -1.79 -11.12
C ARG A 105 -4.64 -1.21 -12.17
N SER A 106 -5.46 -2.04 -12.83
CA SER A 106 -6.30 -1.70 -13.98
C SER A 106 -7.81 -1.82 -13.75
N THR A 107 -8.29 -2.24 -12.58
CA THR A 107 -9.75 -2.42 -12.36
C THR A 107 -10.51 -1.17 -11.94
N VAL A 108 -9.84 -0.12 -11.49
CA VAL A 108 -10.50 1.10 -10.98
C VAL A 108 -10.09 2.30 -11.84
N GLY A 109 -11.08 3.02 -12.37
CA GLY A 109 -10.87 4.20 -13.19
C GLY A 109 -10.28 5.37 -12.39
N LYS A 110 -9.30 6.06 -12.96
CA LYS A 110 -8.60 7.20 -12.34
C LYS A 110 -9.54 8.28 -11.79
N SER A 111 -10.64 8.56 -12.48
CA SER A 111 -11.64 9.56 -12.04
C SER A 111 -12.33 9.19 -10.73
N MET A 112 -12.57 7.90 -10.45
CA MET A 112 -13.16 7.48 -9.17
C MET A 112 -12.18 7.62 -8.02
N ILE A 113 -10.90 7.36 -8.28
CA ILE A 113 -9.82 7.54 -7.30
C ILE A 113 -9.70 9.02 -6.96
N GLU A 114 -9.69 9.89 -7.97
CA GLU A 114 -9.66 11.34 -7.78
C GLU A 114 -10.86 11.82 -6.94
N ASP A 115 -12.06 11.31 -7.17
CA ASP A 115 -13.24 11.71 -6.37
C ASP A 115 -13.19 11.24 -4.91
N VAL A 116 -12.64 10.04 -4.62
CA VAL A 116 -12.39 9.62 -3.22
C VAL A 116 -11.34 10.50 -2.57
N LEU A 117 -10.20 10.67 -3.23
CA LEU A 117 -9.08 11.43 -2.67
C LEU A 117 -9.44 12.91 -2.48
N ALA A 118 -10.27 13.47 -3.36
CA ALA A 118 -10.81 14.81 -3.20
C ALA A 118 -11.92 14.91 -2.13
N GLY A 119 -12.26 13.83 -1.44
CA GLY A 119 -13.30 13.77 -0.40
C GLY A 119 -14.72 13.96 -0.95
N LYS A 120 -14.92 13.80 -2.26
CA LYS A 120 -16.21 14.00 -2.95
C LYS A 120 -17.11 12.78 -2.91
N ALA A 121 -16.58 11.61 -2.53
CA ALA A 121 -17.33 10.38 -2.35
C ALA A 121 -16.71 9.50 -1.25
N SER A 122 -17.53 8.72 -0.54
CA SER A 122 -17.02 7.75 0.43
C SER A 122 -16.45 6.53 -0.30
N GLY A 123 -15.32 6.00 0.18
CA GLY A 123 -14.70 4.81 -0.41
C GLY A 123 -15.62 3.58 -0.40
N VAL A 124 -16.62 3.57 0.49
CA VAL A 124 -17.66 2.54 0.59
C VAL A 124 -18.77 2.75 -0.47
N ASP A 125 -19.22 4.00 -0.70
CA ASP A 125 -20.23 4.29 -1.75
C ASP A 125 -19.70 3.99 -3.15
N LEU A 126 -18.41 4.21 -3.40
CA LEU A 126 -17.79 3.93 -4.70
C LEU A 126 -17.45 2.45 -4.90
N ALA A 127 -17.06 1.74 -3.84
CA ALA A 127 -16.88 0.29 -3.87
C ALA A 127 -18.22 -0.46 -4.09
N ILE A 128 -19.33 0.06 -3.58
CA ILE A 128 -20.66 -0.58 -3.67
C ILE A 128 -21.41 -0.16 -4.95
N GLY A 129 -21.27 1.09 -5.41
CA GLY A 129 -22.16 1.65 -6.44
C GLY A 129 -21.60 1.78 -7.85
N VAL A 130 -20.28 1.91 -8.04
CA VAL A 130 -19.75 2.41 -9.32
C VAL A 130 -18.67 1.51 -9.93
N ILE A 131 -17.91 0.76 -9.13
CA ILE A 131 -16.97 -0.25 -9.66
C ILE A 131 -17.72 -1.47 -10.25
N GLY A 132 -18.96 -1.69 -9.79
CA GLY A 132 -19.91 -2.61 -10.41
C GLY A 132 -21.01 -1.85 -11.12
N GLY A 133 -20.78 -1.40 -12.36
CA GLY A 133 -21.90 -1.18 -13.27
C GLY A 133 -22.74 -2.47 -13.28
N LEU A 134 -23.99 -2.37 -12.83
CA LEU A 134 -24.96 -3.44 -12.50
C LEU A 134 -25.14 -3.67 -10.99
N SER A 135 -26.05 -2.89 -10.42
CA SER A 135 -26.96 -3.34 -9.36
C SER A 135 -27.63 -4.65 -9.80
N GLY A 136 -27.04 -5.79 -9.46
CA GLY A 136 -27.54 -7.08 -9.91
C GLY A 136 -26.83 -8.25 -9.28
N SER A 137 -27.19 -8.59 -8.04
CA SER A 137 -27.04 -9.95 -7.50
C SER A 137 -25.63 -10.58 -7.65
N PHE A 138 -24.60 -10.02 -7.02
CA PHE A 138 -23.25 -10.62 -7.01
C PHE A 138 -22.82 -11.06 -5.61
N GLY A 139 -22.36 -12.32 -5.52
CA GLY A 139 -22.09 -13.01 -4.26
C GLY A 139 -21.09 -12.31 -3.33
N LYS A 140 -21.36 -12.38 -2.03
CA LYS A 140 -20.66 -11.75 -0.89
C LYS A 140 -19.12 -11.83 -0.90
N ASN A 141 -18.52 -12.77 -1.64
CA ASN A 141 -17.08 -12.87 -1.74
C ASN A 141 -16.49 -11.87 -2.74
N LYS A 142 -17.17 -11.59 -3.88
CA LYS A 142 -16.66 -10.68 -4.92
C LYS A 142 -16.63 -9.21 -4.50
N SER A 143 -17.48 -8.79 -3.57
CA SER A 143 -17.44 -7.40 -3.04
C SER A 143 -16.18 -7.16 -2.22
N LYS A 144 -15.83 -8.07 -1.31
CA LYS A 144 -14.63 -7.97 -0.47
C LYS A 144 -13.33 -7.92 -1.29
N HIS A 145 -13.26 -8.72 -2.35
CA HIS A 145 -12.16 -8.68 -3.32
C HIS A 145 -12.00 -7.30 -3.97
N GLN A 146 -13.10 -6.65 -4.33
CA GLN A 146 -13.07 -5.36 -5.02
C GLN A 146 -12.73 -4.23 -4.06
N GLU A 147 -13.29 -4.24 -2.85
CA GLU A 147 -12.94 -3.31 -1.76
C GLU A 147 -11.43 -3.37 -1.46
N GLU A 148 -10.87 -4.58 -1.36
CA GLU A 148 -9.45 -4.79 -1.12
C GLU A 148 -8.57 -4.22 -2.25
N GLN A 149 -8.91 -4.51 -3.52
CA GLN A 149 -8.17 -3.98 -4.67
C GLN A 149 -8.26 -2.46 -4.77
N PHE A 150 -9.44 -1.90 -4.47
CA PHE A 150 -9.67 -0.46 -4.44
C PHE A 150 -8.83 0.22 -3.35
N TYR A 151 -8.80 -0.36 -2.14
CA TYR A 151 -7.95 0.12 -1.06
C TYR A 151 -6.48 0.18 -1.47
N TYR A 152 -5.93 -0.89 -2.04
CA TYR A 152 -4.53 -0.89 -2.51
C TYR A 152 -4.28 0.14 -3.60
N GLN A 153 -5.23 0.37 -4.50
CA GLN A 153 -5.06 1.36 -5.55
C GLN A 153 -5.02 2.79 -4.99
N LEU A 154 -5.84 3.08 -3.97
CA LEU A 154 -5.76 4.35 -3.22
C LEU A 154 -4.44 4.49 -2.46
N CYS A 155 -3.93 3.41 -1.86
CA CYS A 155 -2.61 3.43 -1.23
C CYS A 155 -1.50 3.70 -2.24
N MET A 156 -1.55 3.11 -3.44
CA MET A 156 -0.58 3.39 -4.50
C MET A 156 -0.62 4.85 -4.94
N GLU A 157 -1.80 5.45 -5.05
CA GLU A 157 -1.93 6.86 -5.42
C GLU A 157 -1.31 7.78 -4.35
N ILE A 158 -1.58 7.51 -3.06
CA ILE A 158 -0.91 8.21 -1.95
C ILE A 158 0.60 8.01 -2.01
N PHE A 159 1.08 6.79 -2.30
CA PHE A 159 2.51 6.53 -2.43
C PHE A 159 3.11 7.29 -3.62
N ASP A 160 2.40 7.44 -4.73
CA ASP A 160 2.91 8.18 -5.90
C ASP A 160 2.96 9.69 -5.62
N GLN A 161 2.04 10.21 -4.81
CA GLN A 161 2.05 11.62 -4.37
C GLN A 161 3.16 11.92 -3.36
N VAL A 162 3.43 10.98 -2.45
CA VAL A 162 4.44 11.15 -1.37
C VAL A 162 5.83 10.73 -1.81
N LEU A 163 5.92 9.68 -2.63
CA LEU A 163 7.17 9.06 -3.06
C LEU A 163 7.40 9.31 -4.56
N SER A 164 7.72 10.55 -4.92
CA SER A 164 7.97 10.99 -6.31
C SER A 164 9.42 11.43 -6.52
#